data_AF-A0A843DR63-F1
#
_entry.id   AF-A0A843DR63-F1
#
_cell.length_a   1.000
_cell.length_b   1.000
_cell.length_c   1.000
_cell.angle_alpha   90.00
_cell.angle_beta   90.00
_cell.angle_gamma   90.00
#
_symmetry.space_group_name_H-M   'P 1'
#
loop_
_entity.id
_entity.type
_entity.pdbx_description
1 polymer ?
#
loop_
_entity_poly.entity_id
_entity_poly.type
_entity_poly.pdbx_seq_one_letter_code
_entity_poly.pdbx_strand_id
1 'polypeptide(L)'
;GCIRLNEDIAETVRELLQDVEEYDAEKFPKGISTMEWGIAFLCKEGVPAAVVAQNEPTYGGCIYIFGETPEDVANRILIISERLTL
;
A
#
# COMPACT_ATOMS: atom_id res chain seq x y z
N GLY A 1 -6.81 -4.33 -1.22
CA GLY A 1 -6.08 -5.63 -1.29
C GLY A 1 -4.72 -5.47 -0.64
N CYS A 2 -4.06 -6.56 -0.20
CA CYS A 2 -2.68 -6.55 0.29
C CYS A 2 -1.82 -7.45 -0.59
N ILE A 3 -0.74 -6.89 -1.13
CA ILE A 3 0.27 -7.60 -1.93
C ILE A 3 1.56 -7.62 -1.11
N ARG A 4 2.30 -8.73 -1.14
CA ARG A 4 3.61 -8.80 -0.48
C ARG A 4 4.53 -7.72 -1.04
N LEU A 5 5.26 -7.03 -0.16
CA LEU A 5 6.25 -6.06 -0.60
C LEU A 5 7.34 -6.74 -1.44
N ASN A 6 7.56 -6.18 -2.61
CA ASN A 6 8.67 -6.42 -3.50
C ASN A 6 8.98 -5.07 -4.16
N GLU A 7 10.27 -4.74 -4.31
CA GLU A 7 10.66 -3.39 -4.73
C GLU A 7 10.19 -3.08 -6.16
N ASP A 8 10.25 -4.05 -7.09
CA ASP A 8 9.77 -3.87 -8.46
C ASP A 8 8.26 -3.56 -8.49
N ILE A 9 7.49 -4.22 -7.62
CA ILE A 9 6.05 -3.96 -7.46
C ILE A 9 5.83 -2.57 -6.83
N ALA A 10 6.63 -2.19 -5.84
CA ALA A 10 6.51 -0.90 -5.17
C ALA A 10 6.85 0.26 -6.12
N GLU A 11 7.92 0.14 -6.91
CA GLU A 11 8.27 1.11 -7.95
C GLU A 11 7.15 1.23 -9.00
N THR A 12 6.64 0.10 -9.48
CA THR A 12 5.51 0.10 -10.43
C THR A 12 4.29 0.80 -9.85
N VAL A 13 3.99 0.60 -8.56
CA VAL A 13 2.88 1.26 -7.88
C VAL A 13 3.10 2.77 -7.78
N ARG A 14 4.31 3.21 -7.41
CA ARG A 14 4.69 4.64 -7.34
C ARG A 14 4.60 5.32 -8.71
N GLU A 15 4.92 4.61 -9.79
CA GLU A 15 4.84 5.13 -11.15
C GLU A 15 3.41 5.24 -11.67
N LEU A 16 2.58 4.23 -11.41
CA LEU A 16 1.27 4.10 -12.05
C LEU A 16 0.13 4.75 -11.25
N LEU A 17 0.22 4.77 -9.92
CA LEU A 17 -0.84 5.30 -9.08
C LEU A 17 -0.51 6.72 -8.63
N GLN A 18 -1.48 7.61 -8.75
CA GLN A 18 -1.44 8.90 -8.09
C GLN A 18 -1.81 8.70 -6.62
N ASP A 19 -1.17 9.46 -5.71
CA ASP A 19 -1.45 9.43 -4.28
C ASP A 19 -1.06 8.11 -3.61
N VAL A 20 0.25 7.82 -3.64
CA VAL A 20 0.87 6.68 -2.96
C VAL A 20 1.60 7.17 -1.73
N GLU A 21 1.26 6.60 -0.60
CA GLU A 21 1.87 6.92 0.68
C GLU A 21 2.80 5.80 1.15
N GLU A 22 3.78 6.13 1.98
CA GLU A 22 4.72 5.14 2.50
C GLU A 22 4.87 5.26 4.02
N TYR A 23 4.99 4.11 4.69
CA TYR A 23 5.33 4.10 6.10
C TYR A 23 6.26 2.95 6.47
N ASP A 24 6.99 3.14 7.56
CA ASP A 24 7.93 2.17 8.11
C ASP A 24 7.46 1.74 9.49
N ALA A 25 6.95 0.52 9.60
CA ALA A 25 6.30 -0.01 10.81
C ALA A 25 7.21 -0.02 12.05
N GLU A 26 8.54 0.00 11.90
CA GLU A 26 9.47 0.08 13.03
C GLU A 26 9.50 1.46 13.69
N LYS A 27 9.15 2.51 12.95
CA LYS A 27 9.07 3.88 13.46
C LYS A 27 7.78 4.15 14.24
N PHE A 28 6.92 3.14 14.40
CA PHE A 28 5.61 3.29 15.02
C PHE A 28 5.66 3.10 16.54
N PRO A 29 4.90 3.91 17.31
CA PRO A 29 4.78 3.73 18.75
C PRO A 29 4.13 2.37 19.06
N LYS A 30 4.83 1.56 19.85
CA LYS A 30 4.35 0.25 20.30
C LYS A 30 3.07 0.43 21.15
N GLY A 31 1.98 -0.24 20.76
CA GLY A 31 0.73 -0.27 21.53
C GLY A 31 -0.52 0.26 20.81
N ILE A 32 -0.38 0.75 19.58
CA ILE A 32 -1.50 1.04 18.68
C ILE A 32 -1.53 -0.04 17.60
N SER A 33 -2.70 -0.53 17.22
CA SER A 33 -2.82 -1.43 16.07
C SER A 33 -2.25 -0.73 14.83
N THR A 34 -1.20 -1.30 14.22
CA THR A 34 -0.48 -0.72 13.07
C THR A 34 -1.43 -0.33 11.94
N MET A 35 -2.51 -1.09 11.78
CA MET A 35 -3.56 -0.85 10.80
C MET A 35 -4.44 0.38 11.12
N GLU A 36 -4.79 0.61 12.39
CA GLU A 36 -5.62 1.75 12.79
C GLU A 36 -4.86 3.07 12.67
N TRP A 37 -3.56 3.05 12.99
CA TRP A 37 -2.74 4.26 12.90
C TRP A 37 -2.27 4.55 11.48
N GLY A 38 -1.90 3.53 10.68
CA GLY A 38 -1.54 3.72 9.27
C GLY A 38 -2.68 4.37 8.48
N ILE A 39 -3.92 3.92 8.70
CA ILE A 39 -5.11 4.54 8.11
C ILE A 39 -5.31 5.96 8.65
N ALA A 40 -5.23 6.19 9.98
CA ALA A 40 -5.45 7.53 10.56
C ALA A 40 -4.36 8.56 10.22
N PHE A 41 -3.12 8.12 10.02
CA PHE A 41 -1.98 8.99 9.73
C PHE A 41 -1.91 9.37 8.24
N LEU A 42 -2.25 8.44 7.36
CA LEU A 42 -2.20 8.62 5.91
C LEU A 42 -3.50 9.21 5.34
N CYS A 43 -4.64 8.98 6.00
CA CYS A 43 -5.93 9.50 5.52
C CYS A 43 -6.24 10.95 5.93
N LYS A 44 -5.23 11.81 6.12
CA LYS A 44 -5.43 13.19 6.58
C LYS A 44 -6.14 14.07 5.54
N GLU A 45 -5.89 13.83 4.26
CA GLU A 45 -6.49 14.58 3.14
C GLU A 45 -7.43 13.72 2.27
N GLY A 46 -7.50 12.41 2.51
CA GLY A 46 -8.28 11.44 1.76
C GLY A 46 -7.69 10.04 1.88
N VAL A 47 -8.41 9.00 1.47
CA VAL A 47 -7.83 7.64 1.44
C VAL A 47 -6.91 7.54 0.22
N PRO A 48 -5.60 7.28 0.39
CA PRO A 48 -4.66 7.21 -0.73
C PRO A 48 -4.98 6.02 -1.64
N ALA A 49 -4.51 6.05 -2.88
CA ALA A 49 -4.70 4.96 -3.83
C ALA A 49 -3.94 3.69 -3.41
N ALA A 50 -2.75 3.86 -2.82
CA ALA A 50 -1.96 2.77 -2.28
C ALA A 50 -1.08 3.21 -1.11
N VAL A 51 -0.70 2.24 -0.28
CA VAL A 51 0.25 2.44 0.81
C VAL A 51 1.32 1.37 0.76
N VAL A 52 2.59 1.79 0.72
CA VAL A 52 3.76 0.90 0.84
C VAL A 52 4.18 0.84 2.30
N ALA A 53 3.91 -0.29 2.95
CA ALA A 53 4.27 -0.55 4.33
C ALA A 53 5.57 -1.37 4.40
N GLN A 54 6.61 -0.78 4.96
CA GLN A 54 7.90 -1.43 5.20
C GLN A 54 7.94 -2.03 6.61
N ASN A 55 8.71 -3.11 6.78
CA ASN A 55 9.01 -3.75 8.06
C ASN A 55 7.76 -4.21 8.85
N GLU A 56 6.69 -4.57 8.16
CA GLU A 56 5.46 -5.09 8.78
C GLU A 56 5.73 -6.42 9.53
N PRO A 57 5.17 -6.63 10.74
CA PRO A 57 5.54 -7.73 11.63
C PRO A 57 5.32 -9.13 11.05
N THR A 58 4.36 -9.28 10.13
CA THR A 58 3.93 -10.60 9.65
C THR A 58 4.69 -11.07 8.42
N TYR A 59 5.09 -10.15 7.53
CA TYR A 59 5.64 -10.51 6.21
C TYR A 59 6.84 -9.66 5.75
N GLY A 60 7.40 -8.79 6.62
CA GLY A 60 8.52 -7.90 6.27
C GLY A 60 8.12 -6.68 5.44
N GLY A 61 6.85 -6.61 4.99
CA GLY A 61 6.26 -5.47 4.29
C GLY A 61 5.02 -5.87 3.48
N CYS A 62 4.12 -4.93 3.25
CA CYS A 62 2.95 -5.10 2.36
C CYS A 62 2.69 -3.83 1.55
N ILE A 63 2.16 -3.99 0.35
CA ILE A 63 1.57 -2.93 -0.45
C ILE A 63 0.05 -3.06 -0.34
N TYR A 64 -0.58 -2.07 0.29
CA TYR A 64 -2.02 -1.96 0.39
C TYR A 64 -2.57 -1.18 -0.80
N ILE A 65 -3.54 -1.73 -1.50
CA ILE A 65 -4.25 -1.08 -2.61
C ILE A 65 -5.67 -0.76 -2.17
N PHE A 66 -6.08 0.49 -2.33
CA PHE A 66 -7.40 0.99 -1.95
C PHE A 66 -8.26 1.31 -3.18
N GLY A 67 -9.58 1.32 -2.96
CA GLY A 67 -10.59 1.58 -3.98
C GLY A 67 -11.96 1.66 -3.32
N GLU A 68 -12.90 2.34 -3.98
CA GLU A 68 -14.27 2.48 -3.47
C GLU A 68 -15.04 1.17 -3.59
N THR A 69 -14.73 0.40 -4.62
CA THR A 69 -15.30 -0.93 -4.87
C THR A 69 -14.21 -2.00 -4.95
N PRO A 70 -14.56 -3.28 -4.72
CA PRO A 70 -13.64 -4.39 -4.99
C PRO A 70 -13.14 -4.44 -6.43
N GLU A 71 -13.96 -3.99 -7.38
CA GLU A 71 -13.62 -3.91 -8.80
C GLU A 71 -12.51 -2.88 -9.05
N ASP A 72 -12.56 -1.72 -8.40
CA ASP A 72 -11.48 -0.72 -8.50
C ASP A 72 -10.14 -1.27 -8.01
N VAL A 73 -10.17 -1.99 -6.89
CA VAL A 73 -8.98 -2.65 -6.34
C VAL A 73 -8.45 -3.69 -7.32
N ALA A 74 -9.33 -4.53 -7.88
CA ALA A 74 -8.94 -5.56 -8.84
C ALA A 74 -8.34 -4.94 -10.11
N ASN A 75 -8.98 -3.90 -10.67
CA ASN A 75 -8.51 -3.21 -11.86
C ASN A 75 -7.13 -2.58 -11.66
N ARG A 76 -6.88 -1.95 -10.50
CA ARG A 76 -5.54 -1.43 -10.17
C ARG A 76 -4.49 -2.53 -10.11
N ILE A 77 -4.82 -3.67 -9.51
CA ILE A 77 -3.92 -4.83 -9.45
C ILE A 77 -3.61 -5.37 -10.84
N LEU A 78 -4.61 -5.42 -11.73
CA LEU A 78 -4.42 -5.86 -13.12
C LEU A 78 -3.46 -4.92 -13.87
N ILE A 79 -3.67 -3.60 -13.77
CA ILE A 79 -2.79 -2.60 -14.39
C ILE A 79 -1.34 -2.74 -13.91
N ILE A 80 -1.14 -2.91 -12.60
CA ILE A 80 0.20 -3.16 -12.02
C ILE A 80 0.79 -4.47 -12.58
N SER A 81 0.00 -5.54 -12.64
CA SER A 81 0.45 -6.84 -13.14
C SER A 81 0.84 -6.82 -14.62
N GLU A 82 0.10 -6.10 -15.46
CA GLU A 82 0.40 -5.94 -16.88
C GLU A 82 1.73 -5.21 -17.08
N ARG A 83 1.99 -4.16 -16.28
CA ARG A 83 3.25 -3.40 -16.34
C ARG A 83 4.47 -4.22 -15.94
N LEU A 84 4.34 -5.09 -14.93
CA LEU A 84 5.44 -5.96 -14.46
C LEU A 84 5.80 -7.08 -15.45
N THR A 85 4.89 -7.40 -16.39
CA THR A 85 5.08 -8.47 -17.38
C THR A 85 5.65 -7.95 -18.71
N LEU A 86 5.77 -6.63 -18.87
CA LEU A 86 6.29 -5.94 -20.06
C LEU A 86 7.77 -5.59 -19.92
#